data_AF-A0AAV5LR76-F1
#
_entry.id   AF-A0AAV5LR76-F1
#
_cell.length_a   1.000
_cell.length_b   1.000
_cell.length_c   1.000
_cell.angle_alpha   90.00
_cell.angle_beta   90.00
_cell.angle_gamma   90.00
#
_symmetry.space_group_name_H-M   'P 1'
#
loop_
_entity.id
_entity.type
_entity.pdbx_description
1 polymer ?
#
loop_
_entity_poly.entity_id
_entity_poly.type
_entity_poly.pdbx_seq_one_letter_code
_entity_poly.pdbx_strand_id
1 'polypeptide(L)'
;MCGLVYGGYLVASTFCCKRTGKMKRKPHCFKECDFWPILLAVFFTILAITASGLVLGGSARFHSQAKTVVNIIIHTANEASETIYNTTGAMKEMRNNLGATTAATPEASEASGFLTSTSKKLDVEAADIESEARKNRHLINKGLKIVYVITTLTVSLNLIAVIALSVTGILQFQRTLKVLIAVCWFLTVLGWLLSGMYFFLENFSSDTCTALESFQENPYNNSLSSILPCDELLSAKPVLSDVSAGIYKLVNRVNANISAMQATTYPSLAYVCNPFSAPPDYSYQPNNCPANSIKIGDIPKILGVFTCSDANNGTCKDGEFISGSDYRTVKAYTSTIQSLLNAYPGMENLVECQSVKDAFSEILHKHCKPMKKFLHVVWAAMVLLSIIMVFYIMIWATHTHHKQELHSSDGSVNPQSATANSNSV
;
A
#
# COMPACT_ATOMS: atom_id res chain seq x y z
N MET A 1 -24.91 24.66 -9.92
CA MET A 1 -24.95 25.61 -8.79
C MET A 1 -24.23 26.93 -9.07
N CYS A 2 -23.03 26.95 -9.68
CA CYS A 2 -22.30 28.20 -9.99
C CYS A 2 -23.03 29.17 -10.95
N GLY A 3 -23.77 28.66 -11.95
CA GLY A 3 -24.56 29.50 -12.86
C GLY A 3 -25.80 30.15 -12.23
N LEU A 4 -26.40 29.51 -11.21
CA LEU A 4 -27.55 30.05 -10.47
C LEU A 4 -27.13 31.13 -9.47
N VAL A 5 -25.95 30.98 -8.85
CA VAL A 5 -25.40 32.00 -7.95
C VAL A 5 -24.95 33.24 -8.73
N TYR A 6 -24.28 33.06 -9.88
CA TYR A 6 -23.88 34.17 -10.74
C TYR A 6 -25.07 34.84 -11.43
N GLY A 7 -26.04 34.06 -11.89
CA GLY A 7 -27.31 34.55 -12.44
C GLY A 7 -28.17 35.27 -11.40
N GLY A 8 -28.28 34.73 -10.18
CA GLY A 8 -28.99 35.37 -9.07
C GLY A 8 -28.33 36.68 -8.63
N TYR A 9 -27.00 36.74 -8.61
CA TYR A 9 -26.24 37.95 -8.33
C TYR A 9 -26.45 39.03 -9.41
N LEU A 10 -26.44 38.66 -10.68
CA LEU A 10 -26.73 39.57 -11.80
C LEU A 10 -28.17 40.09 -11.76
N VAL A 11 -29.14 39.25 -11.41
CA VAL A 11 -30.55 39.67 -11.28
C VAL A 11 -30.71 40.62 -10.09
N ALA A 12 -30.07 40.33 -8.95
CA ALA A 12 -30.11 41.19 -7.77
C ALA A 12 -29.42 42.55 -7.99
N SER A 13 -28.29 42.58 -8.70
CA SER A 13 -27.61 43.84 -9.04
C SER A 13 -28.43 44.68 -10.04
N THR A 14 -29.12 44.03 -10.98
CA THR A 14 -29.99 44.71 -11.94
C THR A 14 -31.27 45.26 -11.30
N PHE A 15 -31.81 44.56 -10.29
CA PHE A 15 -33.01 44.99 -9.57
C PHE A 15 -32.74 46.11 -8.55
N CYS A 16 -31.56 46.13 -7.91
CA CYS A 16 -31.16 47.22 -7.01
C CYS A 16 -30.86 48.55 -7.73
N CYS A 17 -30.50 48.52 -9.02
CA CYS A 17 -30.18 49.74 -9.80
C CYS A 17 -31.38 50.36 -10.54
N LYS A 18 -32.57 49.74 -10.53
CA LYS A 18 -33.81 50.36 -11.04
C LYS A 18 -34.53 51.14 -9.92
N ARG A 19 -33.95 52.27 -9.50
CA ARG A 19 -34.73 53.35 -8.87
C ARG A 19 -34.76 54.57 -9.78
N THR A 20 -35.96 54.80 -10.28
CA THR A 20 -36.45 55.94 -11.06
C THR A 20 -35.78 57.27 -10.71
N GLY A 21 -35.38 58.00 -11.77
CA GLY A 21 -34.56 59.19 -11.68
C GLY A 21 -35.15 60.31 -10.82
N LYS A 22 -34.28 60.87 -9.96
CA LYS A 22 -34.27 62.29 -9.61
C LYS A 22 -32.83 62.75 -9.43
N MET A 23 -32.55 63.92 -10.01
CA MET A 23 -31.24 64.55 -10.13
C MET A 23 -30.71 65.05 -8.77
N LYS A 24 -29.40 64.85 -8.58
CA LYS A 24 -28.45 65.54 -7.66
C LYS A 24 -28.77 65.57 -6.16
N ARG A 25 -28.07 64.71 -5.41
CA ARG A 25 -27.16 65.10 -4.30
C ARG A 25 -26.07 64.02 -4.20
N LYS A 26 -24.79 64.42 -4.25
CA LYS A 26 -23.66 63.52 -3.96
C LYS A 26 -23.87 62.94 -2.54
N PRO A 27 -23.96 61.62 -2.36
CA PRO A 27 -23.84 61.06 -1.02
C PRO A 27 -22.36 61.12 -0.64
N HIS A 28 -22.10 61.83 0.44
CA HIS A 28 -20.82 61.90 1.14
C HIS A 28 -20.58 60.57 1.88
N CYS A 29 -20.43 59.49 1.12
CA CYS A 29 -20.22 58.12 1.64
C CYS A 29 -19.07 57.45 0.86
N PHE A 30 -18.03 58.23 0.54
CA PHE A 30 -17.06 57.89 -0.51
C PHE A 30 -15.69 57.43 0.01
N LYS A 31 -15.46 57.39 1.34
CA LYS A 31 -14.14 57.00 1.90
C LYS A 31 -14.16 55.80 2.84
N GLU A 32 -15.28 55.49 3.49
CA GLU A 32 -15.35 54.36 4.44
C GLU A 32 -15.71 53.01 3.77
N CYS A 33 -16.22 53.01 2.54
CA CYS A 33 -16.57 51.76 1.83
C CYS A 33 -15.40 51.07 1.10
N ASP A 34 -14.23 51.73 0.97
CA ASP A 34 -13.09 51.17 0.21
C ASP A 34 -12.18 50.26 1.07
N PHE A 35 -12.19 50.42 2.40
CA PHE A 35 -11.38 49.62 3.33
C PHE A 35 -11.96 48.23 3.62
N TRP A 36 -13.29 48.11 3.65
CA TRP A 36 -13.99 46.85 3.96
C TRP A 36 -13.63 45.68 3.02
N PRO A 37 -13.63 45.83 1.68
CA PRO A 37 -13.26 44.73 0.78
C PRO A 37 -11.80 44.30 0.92
N ILE A 38 -10.89 45.23 1.24
CA ILE A 38 -9.46 44.92 1.45
C ILE A 38 -9.27 44.12 2.74
N LEU A 39 -9.89 44.55 3.84
CA LEU A 39 -9.82 43.84 5.12
C LEU A 39 -10.39 42.42 5.02
N LEU A 40 -11.49 42.27 4.29
CA LEU A 40 -12.15 41.00 4.06
C LEU A 40 -11.34 40.09 3.11
N ALA A 41 -10.64 40.66 2.12
CA ALA A 41 -9.69 39.93 1.28
C ALA A 41 -8.49 39.40 2.09
N VAL A 42 -7.92 40.19 3.01
CA VAL A 42 -6.84 39.76 3.92
C VAL A 42 -7.31 38.63 4.84
N PHE A 43 -8.53 38.70 5.35
CA PHE A 43 -9.09 37.61 6.15
C PHE A 43 -9.17 36.30 5.35
N PHE A 44 -9.68 36.34 4.12
CA PHE A 44 -9.77 35.16 3.26
C PHE A 44 -8.40 34.63 2.82
N THR A 45 -7.37 35.46 2.66
CA THR A 45 -6.02 34.95 2.36
C THR A 45 -5.41 34.18 3.53
N ILE A 46 -5.61 34.63 4.77
CA ILE A 46 -5.19 33.89 5.97
C ILE A 46 -5.90 32.53 6.05
N LEU A 47 -7.20 32.51 5.79
CA LEU A 47 -7.96 31.25 5.73
C LEU A 47 -7.47 30.33 4.60
N ALA A 48 -7.16 30.89 3.43
CA ALA A 48 -6.62 30.11 2.32
C ALA A 48 -5.24 29.51 2.64
N ILE A 49 -4.36 30.26 3.32
CA ILE A 49 -3.04 29.77 3.78
C ILE A 49 -3.22 28.60 4.75
N THR A 50 -4.07 28.76 5.76
CA THR A 50 -4.31 27.72 6.78
C THR A 50 -4.93 26.46 6.17
N ALA A 51 -5.94 26.60 5.32
CA ALA A 51 -6.55 25.47 4.61
C ALA A 51 -5.54 24.77 3.68
N SER A 52 -4.72 25.52 2.94
CA SER A 52 -3.66 24.97 2.09
C SER A 52 -2.65 24.16 2.90
N GLY A 53 -2.24 24.65 4.08
CA GLY A 53 -1.35 23.93 4.99
C GLY A 53 -1.93 22.58 5.45
N LEU A 54 -3.23 22.54 5.79
CA LEU A 54 -3.93 21.31 6.14
C LEU A 54 -3.97 20.30 4.98
N VAL A 55 -4.24 20.76 3.77
CA VAL A 55 -4.26 19.90 2.57
C VAL A 55 -2.88 19.31 2.28
N LEU A 56 -1.83 20.13 2.29
CA LEU A 56 -0.47 19.68 2.02
C LEU A 56 0.03 18.71 3.10
N GLY A 57 -0.18 19.05 4.37
CA GLY A 57 0.18 18.17 5.49
C GLY A 57 -0.59 16.85 5.49
N GLY A 58 -1.90 16.92 5.26
CA GLY A 58 -2.76 15.74 5.22
C GLY A 58 -2.45 14.83 4.03
N SER A 59 -2.24 15.39 2.83
CA SER A 59 -1.96 14.60 1.62
C SER A 59 -0.59 13.92 1.68
N ALA A 60 0.43 14.58 2.25
CA ALA A 60 1.74 13.97 2.48
C ALA A 60 1.67 12.81 3.48
N ARG A 61 0.91 12.98 4.58
CA ARG A 61 0.69 11.93 5.58
C ARG A 61 -0.08 10.75 5.00
N PHE A 62 -1.16 11.01 4.26
CA PHE A 62 -1.92 9.98 3.55
C PHE A 62 -1.03 9.19 2.58
N HIS A 63 -0.26 9.87 1.72
CA HIS A 63 0.62 9.24 0.75
C HIS A 63 1.63 8.29 1.42
N SER A 64 2.22 8.72 2.54
CA SER A 64 3.14 7.89 3.33
C SER A 64 2.45 6.65 3.90
N GLN A 65 1.28 6.83 4.55
CA GLN A 65 0.53 5.72 5.14
C GLN A 65 0.09 4.68 4.09
N ALA A 66 -0.47 5.15 2.97
CA ALA A 66 -0.91 4.28 1.87
C ALA A 66 0.27 3.48 1.28
N LYS A 67 1.45 4.10 1.14
CA LYS A 67 2.66 3.42 0.67
C LYS A 67 3.12 2.33 1.65
N THR A 68 3.03 2.56 2.95
CA THR A 68 3.35 1.54 3.97
C THR A 68 2.39 0.35 3.88
N VAL A 69 1.08 0.59 3.75
CA VAL A 69 0.08 -0.49 3.57
C VAL A 69 0.40 -1.34 2.33
N VAL A 70 0.69 -0.69 1.20
CA VAL A 70 1.10 -1.41 -0.03
C VAL A 70 2.39 -2.20 0.21
N ASN A 71 3.37 -1.67 0.94
CA ASN A 71 4.60 -2.40 1.24
C ASN A 71 4.36 -3.65 2.09
N ILE A 72 3.47 -3.58 3.09
CA ILE A 72 3.09 -4.73 3.93
C ILE A 72 2.50 -5.83 3.05
N ILE A 73 1.52 -5.51 2.21
CA ILE A 73 0.87 -6.48 1.32
C ILE A 73 1.88 -7.16 0.39
N ILE A 74 2.82 -6.39 -0.18
CA ILE A 74 3.85 -6.94 -1.08
C ILE A 74 4.88 -7.78 -0.32
N HIS A 75 5.21 -7.40 0.91
CA HIS A 75 6.07 -8.20 1.76
C HIS A 75 5.44 -9.57 2.01
N THR A 76 4.17 -9.61 2.42
CA THR A 76 3.43 -10.85 2.65
C THR A 76 3.34 -11.72 1.40
N ALA A 77 3.12 -11.13 0.22
CA ALA A 77 3.11 -11.87 -1.05
C ALA A 77 4.49 -12.45 -1.42
N ASN A 78 5.57 -11.70 -1.18
CA ASN A 78 6.93 -12.18 -1.41
C ASN A 78 7.31 -13.29 -0.43
N GLU A 79 6.97 -13.16 0.86
CA GLU A 79 7.20 -14.20 1.88
C GLU A 79 6.46 -15.50 1.53
N ALA A 80 5.22 -15.39 1.02
CA ALA A 80 4.47 -16.54 0.54
C ALA A 80 5.17 -17.20 -0.64
N SER A 81 5.61 -16.42 -1.63
CA SER A 81 6.30 -16.93 -2.82
C SER A 81 7.63 -17.59 -2.44
N GLU A 82 8.41 -16.99 -1.55
CA GLU A 82 9.67 -17.53 -1.04
C GLU A 82 9.47 -18.85 -0.29
N THR A 83 8.44 -18.92 0.56
CA THR A 83 8.06 -20.16 1.25
C THR A 83 7.73 -21.27 0.25
N ILE A 84 6.98 -20.96 -0.81
CA ILE A 84 6.66 -21.91 -1.86
C ILE A 84 7.95 -22.36 -2.58
N TYR A 85 8.84 -21.44 -2.96
CA TYR A 85 10.11 -21.80 -3.62
C TYR A 85 11.03 -22.66 -2.74
N ASN A 86 11.10 -22.37 -1.44
CA ASN A 86 11.86 -23.19 -0.50
C ASN A 86 11.28 -24.60 -0.39
N THR A 87 9.95 -24.69 -0.40
CA THR A 87 9.21 -25.96 -0.40
C THR A 87 9.44 -26.74 -1.70
N THR A 88 9.26 -26.12 -2.87
CA THR A 88 9.49 -26.79 -4.16
C THR A 88 10.95 -27.15 -4.37
N GLY A 89 11.88 -26.36 -3.82
CA GLY A 89 13.30 -26.67 -3.73
C GLY A 89 13.54 -28.00 -3.01
N ALA A 90 12.96 -28.16 -1.81
CA ALA A 90 13.03 -29.41 -1.06
C ALA A 90 12.39 -30.60 -1.82
N MET A 91 11.26 -30.38 -2.50
CA MET A 91 10.61 -31.42 -3.32
C MET A 91 11.48 -31.88 -4.50
N LYS A 92 12.15 -30.94 -5.19
CA LYS A 92 13.08 -31.24 -6.29
C LYS A 92 14.30 -32.00 -5.81
N GLU A 93 14.83 -31.64 -4.63
CA GLU A 93 15.94 -32.35 -4.00
C GLU A 93 15.55 -33.80 -3.68
N MET A 94 14.37 -33.99 -3.07
CA MET A 94 13.81 -35.31 -2.76
C MET A 94 13.70 -36.19 -4.02
N ARG A 95 13.16 -35.64 -5.10
CA ARG A 95 13.05 -36.31 -6.39
C ARG A 95 14.42 -36.75 -6.92
N ASN A 96 15.41 -35.86 -6.90
CA ASN A 96 16.76 -36.16 -7.41
C ASN A 96 17.39 -37.31 -6.62
N ASN A 97 17.17 -37.35 -5.30
CA ASN A 97 17.69 -38.40 -4.42
C ASN A 97 16.98 -39.75 -4.67
N LEU A 98 15.68 -39.74 -4.95
CA LEU A 98 14.92 -40.94 -5.32
C LEU A 98 15.39 -41.53 -6.66
N GLY A 99 15.72 -40.67 -7.64
CA GLY A 99 16.26 -41.09 -8.94
C GLY A 99 17.70 -41.63 -8.88
N ALA A 100 18.49 -41.22 -7.89
CA ALA A 100 19.88 -41.67 -7.72
C ALA A 100 20.02 -43.02 -6.98
N THR A 101 19.04 -43.37 -6.13
CA THR A 101 19.15 -44.52 -5.21
C THR A 101 18.42 -45.76 -5.72
N THR A 102 17.52 -45.61 -6.69
CA THR A 102 16.60 -46.69 -7.10
C THR A 102 16.73 -46.99 -8.58
N ALA A 103 17.27 -48.17 -8.92
CA ALA A 103 16.91 -48.81 -10.18
C ALA A 103 15.38 -49.08 -10.16
N ALA A 104 14.63 -48.21 -10.84
CA ALA A 104 13.27 -48.41 -11.34
C ALA A 104 12.32 -49.31 -10.53
N THR A 105 11.97 -48.94 -9.28
CA THR A 105 10.72 -49.45 -8.69
C THR A 105 9.54 -48.61 -9.21
N PRO A 106 8.37 -49.22 -9.54
CA PRO A 106 7.20 -48.49 -10.03
C PRO A 106 6.78 -47.35 -9.09
N GLU A 107 6.83 -47.60 -7.78
CA GLU A 107 6.47 -46.63 -6.73
C GLU A 107 7.40 -45.41 -6.71
N ALA A 108 8.72 -45.62 -6.89
CA ALA A 108 9.68 -44.52 -6.94
C ALA A 108 9.50 -43.64 -8.19
N SER A 109 9.14 -44.26 -9.33
CA SER A 109 8.83 -43.52 -10.56
C SER A 109 7.57 -42.69 -10.42
N GLU A 110 6.53 -43.22 -9.79
CA GLU A 110 5.27 -42.51 -9.57
C GLU A 110 5.47 -41.31 -8.63
N ALA A 111 6.16 -41.51 -7.49
CA ALA A 111 6.49 -40.43 -6.56
C ALA A 111 7.36 -39.34 -7.20
N SER A 112 8.35 -39.71 -8.03
CA SER A 112 9.18 -38.77 -8.78
C SER A 112 8.35 -37.95 -9.80
N GLY A 113 7.41 -38.58 -10.50
CA GLY A 113 6.47 -37.93 -11.40
C GLY A 113 5.57 -36.92 -10.67
N PHE A 114 5.02 -37.33 -9.53
CA PHE A 114 4.19 -36.47 -8.68
C PHE A 114 4.98 -35.26 -8.16
N LEU A 115 6.17 -35.48 -7.57
CA LEU A 115 7.03 -34.39 -7.09
C LEU A 115 7.40 -33.41 -8.20
N THR A 116 7.68 -33.91 -9.42
CA THR A 116 8.00 -33.07 -10.58
C THR A 116 6.80 -32.22 -11.01
N SER A 117 5.63 -32.83 -11.16
CA SER A 117 4.43 -32.11 -11.58
C SER A 117 4.00 -31.09 -10.52
N THR A 118 3.98 -31.46 -9.25
CA THR A 118 3.54 -30.60 -8.15
C THR A 118 4.51 -29.44 -7.93
N SER A 119 5.82 -29.70 -7.88
CA SER A 119 6.81 -28.62 -7.73
C SER A 119 6.76 -27.63 -8.89
N LYS A 120 6.58 -28.10 -10.14
CA LYS A 120 6.43 -27.22 -11.30
C LYS A 120 5.17 -26.36 -11.23
N LYS A 121 4.03 -26.93 -10.82
CA LYS A 121 2.79 -26.15 -10.65
C LYS A 121 2.96 -25.07 -9.59
N LEU A 122 3.49 -25.44 -8.43
CA LEU A 122 3.72 -24.51 -7.32
C LEU A 122 4.74 -23.41 -7.68
N ASP A 123 5.78 -23.71 -8.45
CA ASP A 123 6.72 -22.69 -8.94
C ASP A 123 6.03 -21.67 -9.85
N VAL A 124 5.12 -22.12 -10.71
CA VAL A 124 4.35 -21.23 -11.60
C VAL A 124 3.44 -20.34 -10.77
N GLU A 125 2.70 -20.89 -9.81
CA GLU A 125 1.84 -20.13 -8.91
C GLU A 125 2.64 -19.11 -8.08
N ALA A 126 3.80 -19.49 -7.54
CA ALA A 126 4.68 -18.56 -6.81
C ALA A 126 5.20 -17.43 -7.70
N ALA A 127 5.59 -17.75 -8.94
CA ALA A 127 6.04 -16.75 -9.90
C ALA A 127 4.91 -15.79 -10.30
N ASP A 128 3.69 -16.30 -10.45
CA ASP A 128 2.50 -15.50 -10.76
C ASP A 128 2.12 -14.59 -9.59
N ILE A 129 2.13 -15.09 -8.34
CA ILE A 129 1.92 -14.28 -7.13
C ILE A 129 2.93 -13.12 -7.08
N GLU A 130 4.22 -13.42 -7.21
CA GLU A 130 5.29 -12.42 -7.12
C GLU A 130 5.20 -11.38 -8.26
N SER A 131 4.92 -11.84 -9.48
CA SER A 131 4.77 -11.00 -10.67
C SER A 131 3.57 -10.08 -10.55
N GLU A 132 2.42 -10.62 -10.18
CA GLU A 132 1.16 -9.88 -10.07
C GLU A 132 1.20 -8.88 -8.91
N ALA A 133 1.76 -9.29 -7.76
CA ALA A 133 2.06 -8.39 -6.65
C ALA A 133 2.96 -7.22 -7.10
N ARG A 134 4.06 -7.49 -7.81
CA ARG A 134 4.96 -6.43 -8.31
C ARG A 134 4.28 -5.49 -9.31
N LYS A 135 3.47 -6.01 -10.24
CA LYS A 135 2.70 -5.17 -11.19
C LYS A 135 1.70 -4.28 -10.45
N ASN A 136 0.91 -4.85 -9.55
CA ASN A 136 -0.09 -4.13 -8.78
C ASN A 136 0.55 -3.06 -7.87
N ARG A 137 1.68 -3.39 -7.23
CA ARG A 137 2.51 -2.41 -6.50
C ARG A 137 2.88 -1.22 -7.36
N HIS A 138 3.34 -1.47 -8.58
CA HIS A 138 3.78 -0.41 -9.49
C HIS A 138 2.60 0.50 -9.88
N LEU A 139 1.47 -0.09 -10.26
CA LEU A 139 0.25 0.64 -10.64
C LEU A 139 -0.27 1.50 -9.48
N ILE A 140 -0.38 0.92 -8.28
CA ILE A 140 -0.89 1.62 -7.10
C ILE A 140 0.06 2.75 -6.68
N ASN A 141 1.38 2.49 -6.62
CA ASN A 141 2.35 3.53 -6.27
C ASN A 141 2.37 4.67 -7.29
N LYS A 142 2.22 4.36 -8.58
CA LYS A 142 2.12 5.36 -9.63
C LYS A 142 0.85 6.21 -9.44
N GLY A 143 -0.29 5.59 -9.18
CA GLY A 143 -1.55 6.28 -8.86
C GLY A 143 -1.43 7.20 -7.64
N LEU A 144 -0.95 6.68 -6.51
CA LEU A 144 -0.74 7.45 -5.28
C LEU A 144 0.21 8.63 -5.50
N LYS A 145 1.27 8.46 -6.30
CA LYS A 145 2.21 9.52 -6.64
C LYS A 145 1.56 10.60 -7.51
N ILE A 146 0.76 10.20 -8.51
CA ILE A 146 0.04 11.14 -9.38
C ILE A 146 -0.92 12.00 -8.54
N VAL A 147 -1.74 11.39 -7.69
CA VAL A 147 -2.68 12.11 -6.81
C VAL A 147 -1.96 13.09 -5.90
N TYR A 148 -0.87 12.65 -5.26
CA TYR A 148 -0.06 13.50 -4.37
C TYR A 148 0.54 14.70 -5.12
N VAL A 149 1.14 14.48 -6.30
CA VAL A 149 1.79 15.53 -7.10
C VAL A 149 0.75 16.53 -7.62
N ILE A 150 -0.36 16.07 -8.19
CA ILE A 150 -1.41 16.95 -8.73
C ILE A 150 -2.03 17.78 -7.59
N THR A 151 -2.29 17.18 -6.43
CA THR A 151 -2.80 17.91 -5.26
C THR A 151 -1.82 18.99 -4.82
N THR A 152 -0.55 18.61 -4.64
CA THR A 152 0.50 19.54 -4.19
C THR A 152 0.66 20.70 -5.17
N LEU A 153 0.71 20.43 -6.48
CA LEU A 153 0.81 21.46 -7.51
C LEU A 153 -0.40 22.38 -7.52
N THR A 154 -1.62 21.83 -7.48
CA THR A 154 -2.85 22.63 -7.53
C THR A 154 -2.95 23.57 -6.33
N VAL A 155 -2.69 23.07 -5.12
CA VAL A 155 -2.76 23.87 -3.89
C VAL A 155 -1.65 24.92 -3.84
N SER A 156 -0.43 24.57 -4.28
CA SER A 156 0.69 25.52 -4.31
C SER A 156 0.46 26.64 -5.31
N LEU A 157 -0.03 26.32 -6.51
CA LEU A 157 -0.39 27.31 -7.52
C LEU A 157 -1.57 28.19 -7.06
N ASN A 158 -2.54 27.60 -6.36
CA ASN A 158 -3.66 28.34 -5.78
C ASN A 158 -3.15 29.36 -4.75
N LEU A 159 -2.27 28.96 -3.85
CA LEU A 159 -1.67 29.83 -2.85
C LEU A 159 -0.91 31.01 -3.49
N ILE A 160 -0.08 30.73 -4.49
CA ILE A 160 0.65 31.76 -5.24
C ILE A 160 -0.31 32.73 -5.92
N ALA A 161 -1.36 32.20 -6.58
CA ALA A 161 -2.35 33.00 -7.28
C ALA A 161 -3.14 33.90 -6.31
N VAL A 162 -3.48 33.41 -5.11
CA VAL A 162 -4.15 34.20 -4.06
C VAL A 162 -3.29 35.37 -3.62
N ILE A 163 -2.01 35.14 -3.34
CA ILE A 163 -1.06 36.17 -2.92
C ILE A 163 -0.84 37.19 -4.05
N ALA A 164 -0.62 36.71 -5.28
CA ALA A 164 -0.46 37.57 -6.45
C ALA A 164 -1.71 38.44 -6.71
N LEU A 165 -2.91 37.87 -6.56
CA LEU A 165 -4.17 38.60 -6.71
C LEU A 165 -4.34 39.66 -5.62
N SER A 166 -3.93 39.38 -4.38
CA SER A 166 -3.92 40.38 -3.29
C SER A 166 -3.01 41.56 -3.62
N VAL A 167 -1.76 41.29 -4.01
CA VAL A 167 -0.76 42.33 -4.28
C VAL A 167 -1.15 43.17 -5.51
N THR A 168 -1.50 42.51 -6.61
CA THR A 168 -1.89 43.20 -7.86
C THR A 168 -3.22 43.92 -7.74
N GLY A 169 -4.14 43.41 -6.92
CA GLY A 169 -5.39 44.06 -6.57
C GLY A 169 -5.21 45.39 -5.84
N ILE A 170 -4.19 45.48 -4.97
CA ILE A 170 -3.80 46.71 -4.30
C ILE A 170 -3.07 47.67 -5.27
N LEU A 171 -2.19 47.14 -6.13
CA LEU A 171 -1.41 47.93 -7.11
C LEU A 171 -2.20 48.35 -8.37
N GLN A 172 -3.44 47.86 -8.54
CA GLN A 172 -4.41 48.28 -9.56
C GLN A 172 -4.04 48.03 -11.04
N PHE A 173 -3.22 47.00 -11.33
CA PHE A 173 -2.93 46.59 -12.73
C PHE A 173 -4.10 45.81 -13.37
N GLN A 174 -4.99 46.53 -14.06
CA GLN A 174 -6.26 46.01 -14.60
C GLN A 174 -6.13 44.77 -15.52
N ARG A 175 -5.13 44.72 -16.41
CA ARG A 175 -4.95 43.60 -17.35
C ARG A 175 -4.49 42.32 -16.64
N THR A 176 -3.49 42.43 -15.77
CA THR A 176 -2.94 41.30 -15.00
C THR A 176 -3.98 40.72 -14.04
N LEU A 177 -4.79 41.58 -13.45
CA LEU A 177 -5.83 41.18 -12.50
C LEU A 177 -6.91 40.32 -13.18
N LYS A 178 -7.38 40.70 -14.38
CA LYS A 178 -8.35 39.89 -15.14
C LYS A 178 -7.82 38.49 -15.46
N VAL A 179 -6.53 38.39 -15.84
CA VAL A 179 -5.88 37.09 -16.09
C VAL A 179 -5.77 36.27 -14.81
N LEU A 180 -5.37 36.86 -13.69
CA LEU A 180 -5.29 36.18 -12.39
C LEU A 180 -6.66 35.67 -11.91
N ILE A 181 -7.73 36.45 -12.09
CA ILE A 181 -9.10 36.01 -11.78
C ILE A 181 -9.45 34.75 -12.59
N ALA A 182 -9.15 34.73 -13.90
CA ALA A 182 -9.41 33.57 -14.74
C ALA A 182 -8.61 32.33 -14.29
N VAL A 183 -7.33 32.51 -13.95
CA VAL A 183 -6.48 31.42 -13.42
C VAL A 183 -7.01 30.91 -12.07
N CYS A 184 -7.41 31.79 -11.15
CA CYS A 184 -7.98 31.41 -9.86
C CYS A 184 -9.29 30.61 -10.04
N TRP A 185 -10.14 30.98 -10.99
CA TRP A 185 -11.35 30.22 -11.32
C TRP A 185 -11.01 28.81 -11.80
N PHE A 186 -10.05 28.68 -12.72
CA PHE A 186 -9.59 27.38 -13.21
C PHE A 186 -9.06 26.49 -12.08
N LEU A 187 -8.21 27.05 -11.21
CA LEU A 187 -7.68 26.33 -10.03
C LEU A 187 -8.79 25.94 -9.03
N THR A 188 -9.82 26.77 -8.90
CA THR A 188 -10.98 26.46 -8.04
C THR A 188 -11.76 25.26 -8.59
N VAL A 189 -11.96 25.17 -9.91
CA VAL A 189 -12.59 24.01 -10.55
C VAL A 189 -11.76 22.74 -10.31
N LEU A 190 -10.44 22.81 -10.46
CA LEU A 190 -9.55 21.69 -10.12
C LEU A 190 -9.64 21.30 -8.64
N GLY A 191 -9.76 22.28 -7.73
CA GLY A 191 -9.96 22.06 -6.31
C GLY A 191 -11.22 21.25 -5.99
N TRP A 192 -12.35 21.56 -6.65
CA TRP A 192 -13.58 20.79 -6.53
C TRP A 192 -13.44 19.35 -7.04
N LEU A 193 -12.76 19.14 -8.17
CA LEU A 193 -12.51 17.79 -8.71
C LEU A 193 -11.64 16.96 -7.75
N LEU A 194 -10.58 17.56 -7.21
CA LEU A 194 -9.72 16.89 -6.23
C LEU A 194 -10.46 16.59 -4.92
N SER A 195 -11.33 17.50 -4.46
CA SER A 195 -12.20 17.22 -3.31
C SER A 195 -13.06 15.98 -3.52
N GLY A 196 -13.69 15.84 -4.70
CA GLY A 196 -14.46 14.65 -5.06
C GLY A 196 -13.61 13.38 -5.06
N MET A 197 -12.36 13.46 -5.56
CA MET A 197 -11.42 12.34 -5.51
C MET A 197 -11.06 11.94 -4.08
N TYR A 198 -10.76 12.89 -3.19
CA TYR A 198 -10.45 12.60 -1.79
C TYR A 198 -11.65 12.04 -1.02
N PHE A 199 -12.86 12.49 -1.35
CA PHE A 199 -14.10 11.91 -0.83
C PHE A 199 -14.25 10.44 -1.22
N PHE A 200 -13.99 10.11 -2.50
CA PHE A 200 -14.00 8.73 -2.95
C PHE A 200 -12.95 7.89 -2.21
N LEU A 201 -11.72 8.40 -2.07
CA LEU A 201 -10.65 7.71 -1.36
C LEU A 201 -10.98 7.49 0.12
N GLU A 202 -11.65 8.44 0.78
CA GLU A 202 -12.09 8.31 2.16
C GLU A 202 -13.08 7.15 2.32
N ASN A 203 -14.12 7.10 1.48
CA ASN A 203 -15.10 6.01 1.51
C ASN A 203 -14.46 4.67 1.15
N PHE A 204 -13.66 4.63 0.07
CA PHE A 204 -12.92 3.44 -0.33
C PHE A 204 -12.02 2.92 0.79
N SER A 205 -11.31 3.80 1.50
CA SER A 205 -10.49 3.43 2.65
C SER A 205 -11.34 2.92 3.80
N SER A 206 -12.52 3.49 4.04
CA SER A 206 -13.43 3.04 5.09
C SER A 206 -13.94 1.63 4.77
N ASP A 207 -14.41 1.41 3.55
CA ASP A 207 -14.94 0.12 3.08
C ASP A 207 -13.84 -0.95 3.10
N THR A 208 -12.64 -0.61 2.65
CA THR A 208 -11.47 -1.51 2.72
C THR A 208 -11.17 -1.89 4.16
N CYS A 209 -11.14 -0.94 5.09
CA CYS A 209 -10.86 -1.24 6.50
C CYS A 209 -11.96 -2.09 7.15
N THR A 210 -13.22 -1.86 6.80
CA THR A 210 -14.34 -2.71 7.26
C THR A 210 -14.25 -4.13 6.68
N ALA A 211 -13.85 -4.28 5.42
CA ALA A 211 -13.60 -5.60 4.83
C ALA A 211 -12.44 -6.32 5.53
N LEU A 212 -11.35 -5.62 5.85
CA LEU A 212 -10.22 -6.18 6.61
C LEU A 212 -10.60 -6.56 8.05
N GLU A 213 -11.46 -5.77 8.70
CA GLU A 213 -12.01 -6.08 10.03
C GLU A 213 -12.89 -7.33 9.98
N SER A 214 -13.80 -7.43 9.00
CA SER A 214 -14.63 -8.62 8.79
C SER A 214 -13.79 -9.88 8.51
N PHE A 215 -12.67 -9.74 7.79
CA PHE A 215 -11.73 -10.84 7.59
C PHE A 215 -11.08 -11.29 8.91
N GLN A 216 -10.72 -10.36 9.81
CA GLN A 216 -10.15 -10.72 11.11
C GLN A 216 -11.14 -11.47 11.99
N GLU A 217 -12.42 -11.10 11.95
CA GLU A 217 -13.47 -11.79 12.70
C GLU A 217 -13.72 -13.21 12.15
N ASN A 218 -13.81 -13.35 10.83
CA ASN A 218 -14.02 -14.64 10.20
C ASN A 218 -13.25 -14.77 8.87
N PRO A 219 -12.03 -15.34 8.87
CA PRO A 219 -11.18 -15.41 7.68
C PRO A 219 -11.69 -16.40 6.62
N TYR A 220 -12.60 -17.31 6.98
CA TYR A 220 -13.08 -18.37 6.09
C TYR A 220 -14.42 -18.06 5.42
N ASN A 221 -15.16 -17.07 5.90
CA ASN A 221 -16.44 -16.67 5.32
C ASN A 221 -16.64 -15.16 5.44
N ASN A 222 -16.08 -14.42 4.49
CA ASN A 222 -16.16 -12.96 4.42
C ASN A 222 -16.10 -12.46 2.96
N SER A 223 -16.21 -11.14 2.76
CA SER A 223 -16.19 -10.51 1.43
C SER A 223 -14.87 -10.66 0.67
N LEU A 224 -13.78 -11.02 1.36
CA LEU A 224 -12.45 -11.20 0.81
C LEU A 224 -12.14 -12.67 0.48
N SER A 225 -13.01 -13.63 0.85
CA SER A 225 -12.81 -15.06 0.60
C SER A 225 -12.65 -15.40 -0.89
N SER A 226 -13.26 -14.63 -1.79
CA SER A 226 -13.09 -14.81 -3.24
C SER A 226 -11.72 -14.38 -3.78
N ILE A 227 -10.97 -13.60 -3.00
CA ILE A 227 -9.64 -13.08 -3.35
C ILE A 227 -8.55 -13.86 -2.61
N LEU A 228 -8.81 -14.17 -1.34
CA LEU A 228 -7.91 -14.91 -0.45
C LEU A 228 -8.66 -16.14 0.09
N PRO A 229 -8.62 -17.28 -0.64
CA PRO A 229 -9.35 -18.49 -0.28
C PRO A 229 -8.63 -19.25 0.86
N CYS A 230 -8.65 -18.68 2.07
CA CYS A 230 -8.04 -19.29 3.25
C CYS A 230 -8.70 -20.64 3.63
N ASP A 231 -9.93 -20.90 3.19
CA ASP A 231 -10.66 -22.17 3.38
C ASP A 231 -10.11 -23.28 2.47
N GLU A 232 -9.80 -22.97 1.22
CA GLU A 232 -9.12 -23.89 0.30
C GLU A 232 -7.71 -24.22 0.81
N LEU A 233 -6.98 -23.20 1.30
CA LEU A 233 -5.66 -23.39 1.92
C LEU A 233 -5.74 -24.27 3.17
N LEU A 234 -6.73 -24.04 4.04
CA LEU A 234 -6.92 -24.84 5.25
C LEU A 234 -7.22 -26.31 4.93
N SER A 235 -7.86 -26.59 3.80
CA SER A 235 -8.12 -27.96 3.34
C SER A 235 -6.84 -28.76 3.05
N ALA A 236 -5.69 -28.09 2.89
CA ALA A 236 -4.38 -28.73 2.76
C ALA A 236 -3.71 -29.08 4.10
N LYS A 237 -4.28 -28.66 5.24
CA LYS A 237 -3.74 -28.95 6.59
C LYS A 237 -3.52 -30.45 6.87
N PRO A 238 -4.41 -31.38 6.48
CA PRO A 238 -4.17 -32.81 6.66
C PRO A 238 -2.92 -33.29 5.93
N VAL A 239 -2.62 -32.76 4.73
CA VAL A 239 -1.42 -33.11 3.96
C VAL A 239 -0.15 -32.67 4.69
N LEU A 240 -0.14 -31.46 5.26
CA LEU A 240 0.98 -30.99 6.08
C LEU A 240 1.13 -31.82 7.36
N SER A 241 0.01 -32.22 7.97
CA SER A 241 0.00 -33.12 9.13
C SER A 241 0.58 -34.50 8.80
N ASP A 242 0.25 -35.08 7.64
CA ASP A 242 0.84 -36.35 7.19
C ASP A 242 2.36 -36.27 7.03
N VAL A 243 2.87 -35.14 6.53
CA VAL A 243 4.32 -34.88 6.45
C VAL A 243 4.95 -34.86 7.84
N SER A 244 4.35 -34.12 8.79
CA SER A 244 4.84 -34.04 10.17
C SER A 244 4.84 -35.40 10.87
N ALA A 245 3.77 -36.18 10.71
CA ALA A 245 3.63 -37.53 11.25
C ALA A 245 4.65 -38.50 10.61
N GLY A 246 4.91 -38.35 9.30
CA GLY A 246 5.90 -39.11 8.56
C GLY A 246 7.31 -38.89 9.10
N ILE A 247 7.72 -37.63 9.28
CA ILE A 247 9.03 -37.28 9.84
C ILE A 247 9.14 -37.77 11.30
N TYR A 248 8.10 -37.56 12.10
CA TYR A 248 8.07 -38.03 13.50
C TYR A 248 8.31 -39.55 13.60
N LYS A 249 7.58 -40.34 12.80
CA LYS A 249 7.72 -41.80 12.75
C LYS A 249 9.12 -42.22 12.29
N LEU A 250 9.66 -41.55 11.27
CA LEU A 250 10.99 -41.83 10.75
C LEU A 250 12.06 -41.60 11.82
N VAL A 251 12.07 -40.45 12.49
CA VAL A 251 13.06 -40.14 13.52
C VAL A 251 12.95 -41.10 14.71
N ASN A 252 11.74 -41.43 15.15
CA ASN A 252 11.55 -42.38 16.25
C ASN A 252 12.03 -43.79 15.88
N ARG A 253 11.84 -44.22 14.63
CA ARG A 253 12.38 -45.51 14.16
C ARG A 253 13.91 -45.53 14.18
N VAL A 254 14.55 -44.43 13.76
CA VAL A 254 16.01 -44.29 13.85
C VAL A 254 16.47 -44.33 15.31
N ASN A 255 15.80 -43.60 16.20
CA ASN A 255 16.13 -43.59 17.63
C ASN A 255 15.94 -44.97 18.28
N ALA A 256 14.92 -45.74 17.91
CA ALA A 256 14.74 -47.11 18.41
C ALA A 256 15.91 -48.03 18.00
N ASN A 257 16.40 -47.90 16.77
CA ASN A 257 17.59 -48.63 16.32
C ASN A 257 18.86 -48.17 17.06
N ILE A 258 19.01 -46.87 17.31
CA ILE A 258 20.12 -46.32 18.13
C ILE A 258 20.07 -46.90 19.54
N SER A 259 18.90 -46.97 20.18
CA SER A 259 18.74 -47.59 21.51
C SER A 259 19.18 -49.04 21.51
N ALA A 260 18.84 -49.82 20.48
CA ALA A 260 19.29 -51.20 20.34
C ALA A 260 20.82 -51.31 20.23
N MET A 261 21.46 -50.41 19.47
CA MET A 261 22.92 -50.37 19.32
C MET A 261 23.65 -49.89 20.59
N GLN A 262 23.05 -48.97 21.36
CA GLN A 262 23.57 -48.56 22.66
C GLN A 262 23.63 -49.72 23.65
N ALA A 263 22.63 -50.60 23.61
CA ALA A 263 22.55 -51.75 24.51
C ALA A 263 23.61 -52.82 24.23
N THR A 264 24.16 -52.89 23.01
CA THR A 264 25.08 -53.96 22.60
C THR A 264 26.52 -53.49 22.35
N THR A 265 26.70 -52.38 21.64
CA THR A 265 27.96 -52.10 20.92
C THR A 265 28.48 -50.69 21.17
N TYR A 266 27.61 -49.67 21.29
CA TYR A 266 28.02 -48.27 21.37
C TYR A 266 27.23 -47.47 22.43
N PRO A 267 27.57 -47.61 23.73
CA PRO A 267 26.77 -47.06 24.83
C PRO A 267 26.70 -45.53 24.88
N SER A 268 27.55 -44.81 24.14
CA SER A 268 27.63 -43.35 24.10
C SER A 268 27.05 -42.71 22.83
N LEU A 269 26.34 -43.47 21.99
CA LEU A 269 25.76 -42.94 20.74
C LEU A 269 24.66 -41.91 21.04
N ALA A 270 24.68 -40.72 20.46
CA ALA A 270 23.64 -39.72 20.72
C ALA A 270 22.36 -39.98 19.91
N TYR A 271 21.20 -39.63 20.47
CA TYR A 271 19.90 -39.72 19.80
C TYR A 271 19.72 -38.60 18.76
N VAL A 272 18.89 -38.84 17.75
CA VAL A 272 18.44 -37.83 16.78
C VAL A 272 17.28 -37.03 17.37
N CYS A 273 17.38 -35.71 17.29
CA CYS A 273 16.32 -34.76 17.66
C CYS A 273 15.10 -34.98 16.77
N ASN A 274 13.96 -35.27 17.40
CA ASN A 274 12.67 -35.26 16.74
C ASN A 274 12.03 -33.89 16.97
N PRO A 275 11.89 -33.04 15.93
CA PRO A 275 11.40 -31.69 16.10
C PRO A 275 9.86 -31.62 16.14
N PHE A 276 9.15 -32.74 16.21
CA PHE A 276 7.69 -32.78 16.27
C PHE A 276 7.19 -33.39 17.58
N SER A 277 6.06 -32.90 18.09
CA SER A 277 5.42 -33.45 19.28
C SER A 277 4.86 -34.86 19.06
N ALA A 278 4.60 -35.57 20.15
CA ALA A 278 3.92 -36.86 20.11
C ALA A 278 2.49 -36.74 19.54
N PRO A 279 1.89 -37.85 19.05
CA PRO A 279 0.50 -37.87 18.60
C PRO A 279 -0.44 -37.37 19.71
N PRO A 280 -1.59 -36.76 19.37
CA PRO A 280 -2.17 -36.67 18.02
C PRO A 280 -1.74 -35.44 17.19
N ASP A 281 -1.15 -34.42 17.81
CA ASP A 281 -1.06 -33.09 17.17
C ASP A 281 0.15 -32.91 16.24
N TYR A 282 1.24 -33.65 16.46
CA TYR A 282 2.49 -33.54 15.67
C TYR A 282 2.99 -32.10 15.44
N SER A 283 2.82 -31.23 16.44
CA SER A 283 3.22 -29.81 16.38
C SER A 283 4.73 -29.67 16.22
N TYR A 284 5.16 -28.73 15.37
CA TYR A 284 6.57 -28.44 15.17
C TYR A 284 7.16 -27.68 16.37
N GLN A 285 8.11 -28.30 17.06
CA GLN A 285 8.73 -27.86 18.30
C GLN A 285 10.25 -28.06 18.24
N PRO A 286 10.97 -27.35 17.35
CA PRO A 286 12.42 -27.54 17.16
C PRO A 286 13.25 -27.19 18.41
N ASN A 287 12.69 -26.39 19.32
CA ASN A 287 13.34 -25.98 20.56
C ASN A 287 13.20 -27.01 21.70
N ASN A 288 12.30 -27.99 21.58
CA ASN A 288 12.04 -28.98 22.63
C ASN A 288 13.00 -30.18 22.57
N CYS A 289 14.00 -30.15 21.69
CA CYS A 289 15.00 -31.19 21.59
C CYS A 289 16.03 -31.11 22.73
N PRO A 290 16.39 -32.26 23.34
CA PRO A 290 17.45 -32.32 24.37
C PRO A 290 18.78 -31.76 23.87
N ALA A 291 19.53 -31.08 24.74
CA ALA A 291 20.82 -30.47 24.38
C ALA A 291 21.88 -31.48 23.89
N ASN A 292 21.73 -32.76 24.25
CA ASN A 292 22.59 -33.87 23.85
C ASN A 292 22.09 -34.64 22.61
N SER A 293 21.11 -34.10 21.88
CA SER A 293 20.57 -34.72 20.67
C SER A 293 21.15 -34.11 19.39
N ILE A 294 21.24 -34.93 18.34
CA ILE A 294 21.77 -34.56 17.03
C ILE A 294 20.63 -34.03 16.16
N LYS A 295 20.77 -32.83 15.60
CA LYS A 295 19.84 -32.32 14.60
C LYS A 295 20.00 -33.07 13.28
N ILE A 296 18.91 -33.26 12.54
CA ILE A 296 18.91 -34.03 11.28
C ILE A 296 19.96 -33.49 10.29
N GLY A 297 20.04 -32.18 10.10
CA GLY A 297 21.05 -31.55 9.22
C GLY A 297 22.51 -31.71 9.68
N ASP A 298 22.77 -32.10 10.92
CA ASP A 298 24.12 -32.32 11.45
C ASP A 298 24.58 -33.78 11.33
N ILE A 299 23.68 -34.72 11.01
CA ILE A 299 23.99 -36.15 10.84
C ILE A 299 25.15 -36.37 9.85
N PRO A 300 25.18 -35.75 8.65
CA PRO A 300 26.28 -35.97 7.71
C PRO A 300 27.63 -35.51 8.24
N LYS A 301 27.67 -34.46 9.07
CA LYS A 301 28.93 -33.96 9.64
C LYS A 301 29.55 -35.00 10.58
N ILE A 302 28.70 -35.72 11.32
CA ILE A 302 29.11 -36.75 12.27
C ILE A 302 29.52 -38.03 11.51
N LEU A 303 28.71 -38.47 10.56
CA LEU A 303 28.99 -39.70 9.79
C LEU A 303 30.18 -39.56 8.83
N GLY A 304 30.49 -38.33 8.40
CA GLY A 304 31.61 -38.06 7.50
C GLY A 304 32.97 -38.53 8.04
N VAL A 305 33.16 -38.53 9.36
CA VAL A 305 34.40 -38.99 10.02
C VAL A 305 34.58 -40.51 9.95
N PHE A 306 33.48 -41.25 9.79
CA PHE A 306 33.46 -42.71 9.73
C PHE A 306 33.31 -43.23 8.29
N THR A 307 33.37 -42.34 7.30
CA THR A 307 33.16 -42.66 5.88
C THR A 307 34.47 -43.06 5.22
N CYS A 308 34.44 -44.12 4.42
CA CYS A 308 35.64 -44.64 3.78
C CYS A 308 36.17 -43.71 2.69
N SER A 309 37.46 -43.38 2.75
CA SER A 309 38.08 -42.35 1.89
C SER A 309 38.22 -42.78 0.42
N ASP A 310 38.35 -44.09 0.13
CA ASP A 310 38.49 -44.62 -1.23
C ASP A 310 37.84 -46.01 -1.38
N ALA A 311 36.94 -46.17 -2.36
CA ALA A 311 36.22 -47.42 -2.62
C ALA A 311 37.00 -48.43 -3.48
N ASN A 312 38.27 -48.16 -3.81
CA ASN A 312 38.99 -48.90 -4.85
C ASN A 312 39.67 -50.19 -4.38
N ASN A 313 39.76 -50.45 -3.06
CA ASN A 313 40.40 -51.67 -2.52
C ASN A 313 39.50 -52.50 -1.59
N GLY A 314 38.19 -52.24 -1.56
CA GLY A 314 37.21 -53.10 -0.89
C GLY A 314 37.26 -53.13 0.65
N THR A 315 38.26 -52.54 1.29
CA THR A 315 38.38 -52.45 2.75
C THR A 315 38.60 -51.00 3.20
N CYS A 316 37.77 -50.56 4.14
CA CYS A 316 37.89 -49.27 4.80
C CYS A 316 39.07 -49.28 5.78
N LYS A 317 39.66 -48.11 6.07
CA LYS A 317 40.74 -48.01 7.07
C LYS A 317 40.19 -48.28 8.47
N ASP A 318 41.06 -48.66 9.42
CA ASP A 318 40.67 -48.84 10.82
C ASP A 318 39.98 -47.58 11.37
N GLY A 319 38.72 -47.71 11.78
CA GLY A 319 37.87 -46.60 12.24
C GLY A 319 36.89 -46.04 11.22
N GLU A 320 37.00 -46.42 9.94
CA GLU A 320 36.04 -46.14 8.87
C GLU A 320 35.14 -47.37 8.65
N PHE A 321 33.81 -47.19 8.63
CA PHE A 321 32.86 -48.30 8.52
C PHE A 321 31.70 -48.03 7.55
N ILE A 322 31.54 -46.79 7.07
CA ILE A 322 30.43 -46.38 6.20
C ILE A 322 30.93 -46.28 4.76
N SER A 323 30.30 -47.04 3.86
CA SER A 323 30.64 -46.95 2.44
C SER A 323 30.35 -45.55 1.90
N GLY A 324 31.15 -45.08 0.93
CA GLY A 324 30.93 -43.77 0.32
C GLY A 324 29.56 -43.62 -0.36
N SER A 325 28.96 -44.72 -0.84
CA SER A 325 27.59 -44.74 -1.37
C SER A 325 26.54 -44.57 -0.28
N ASP A 326 26.68 -45.24 0.86
CA ASP A 326 25.72 -45.12 1.97
C ASP A 326 25.78 -43.73 2.58
N TYR A 327 26.99 -43.19 2.76
CA TYR A 327 27.19 -41.82 3.23
C TYR A 327 26.52 -40.80 2.31
N ARG A 328 26.72 -40.92 0.98
CA ARG A 328 26.07 -40.02 0.01
C ARG A 328 24.55 -40.11 0.09
N THR A 329 24.01 -41.31 0.26
CA THR A 329 22.57 -41.55 0.40
C THR A 329 22.02 -40.89 1.66
N VAL A 330 22.63 -41.14 2.83
CA VAL A 330 22.22 -40.52 4.09
C VAL A 330 22.34 -39.00 4.04
N LYS A 331 23.43 -38.47 3.46
CA LYS A 331 23.62 -37.03 3.28
C LYS A 331 22.51 -36.41 2.41
N ALA A 332 22.16 -37.06 1.31
CA ALA A 332 21.07 -36.64 0.43
C ALA A 332 19.73 -36.56 1.20
N TYR A 333 19.32 -37.64 1.87
CA TYR A 333 18.05 -37.67 2.60
C TYR A 333 17.98 -36.68 3.75
N THR A 334 19.03 -36.61 4.56
CA THR A 334 19.09 -35.70 5.73
C THR A 334 19.10 -34.23 5.31
N SER A 335 19.82 -33.86 4.25
CA SER A 335 19.79 -32.51 3.67
C SER A 335 18.39 -32.14 3.17
N THR A 336 17.72 -33.04 2.44
CA THR A 336 16.36 -32.80 1.95
C THR A 336 15.35 -32.62 3.08
N ILE A 337 15.41 -33.47 4.12
CA ILE A 337 14.56 -33.32 5.30
C ILE A 337 14.86 -31.99 5.99
N GLN A 338 16.13 -31.59 6.08
CA GLN A 338 16.48 -30.29 6.65
C GLN A 338 15.94 -29.12 5.82
N SER A 339 16.01 -29.17 4.49
CA SER A 339 15.40 -28.19 3.59
C SER A 339 13.89 -28.08 3.83
N LEU A 340 13.21 -29.21 3.99
CA LEU A 340 11.79 -29.27 4.30
C LEU A 340 11.46 -28.69 5.69
N LEU A 341 12.25 -29.03 6.71
CA LEU A 341 12.09 -28.48 8.07
C LEU A 341 12.30 -26.97 8.13
N ASN A 342 13.21 -26.43 7.30
CA ASN A 342 13.41 -24.99 7.19
C ASN A 342 12.20 -24.29 6.56
N ALA A 343 11.52 -24.94 5.60
CA ALA A 343 10.32 -24.42 4.96
C ALA A 343 9.03 -24.64 5.79
N TYR A 344 9.05 -25.59 6.74
CA TYR A 344 7.88 -26.04 7.48
C TYR A 344 7.08 -24.92 8.19
N PRO A 345 7.71 -24.00 8.95
CA PRO A 345 6.97 -22.91 9.60
C PRO A 345 6.25 -22.00 8.60
N GLY A 346 6.86 -21.76 7.45
CA GLY A 346 6.23 -20.98 6.38
C GLY A 346 5.02 -21.70 5.80
N MET A 347 5.14 -23.01 5.51
CA MET A 347 4.02 -23.81 5.00
C MET A 347 2.85 -23.83 5.97
N GLU A 348 3.12 -24.00 7.27
CA GLU A 348 2.11 -23.97 8.33
C GLU A 348 1.39 -22.61 8.38
N ASN A 349 2.16 -21.52 8.37
CA ASN A 349 1.60 -20.17 8.35
C ASN A 349 0.75 -19.88 7.09
N LEU A 350 1.14 -20.40 5.93
CA LEU A 350 0.38 -20.24 4.68
C LEU A 350 -0.93 -21.03 4.72
N VAL A 351 -0.89 -22.30 5.13
CA VAL A 351 -2.07 -23.17 5.24
C VAL A 351 -3.08 -22.63 6.25
N GLU A 352 -2.63 -22.06 7.37
CA GLU A 352 -3.49 -21.48 8.39
C GLU A 352 -3.90 -20.02 8.11
N CYS A 353 -3.42 -19.47 6.98
CA CYS A 353 -3.58 -18.07 6.57
C CYS A 353 -3.02 -17.06 7.60
N GLN A 354 -2.08 -17.49 8.45
CA GLN A 354 -1.57 -16.71 9.57
C GLN A 354 -0.77 -15.49 9.09
N SER A 355 0.07 -15.64 8.06
CA SER A 355 0.83 -14.52 7.48
C SER A 355 -0.08 -13.38 7.00
N VAL A 356 -1.22 -13.72 6.40
CA VAL A 356 -2.22 -12.76 5.93
C VAL A 356 -2.96 -12.11 7.10
N LYS A 357 -3.36 -12.92 8.10
CA LYS A 357 -3.97 -12.42 9.34
C LYS A 357 -3.06 -11.43 10.06
N ASP A 358 -1.77 -11.72 10.19
CA ASP A 358 -0.81 -10.85 10.87
C ASP A 358 -0.64 -9.52 10.12
N ALA A 359 -0.49 -9.60 8.79
CA ALA A 359 -0.39 -8.42 7.93
C ALA A 359 -1.63 -7.52 8.01
N PHE A 360 -2.83 -8.10 7.94
CA PHE A 360 -4.08 -7.34 8.03
C PHE A 360 -4.32 -6.79 9.43
N SER A 361 -3.93 -7.52 10.46
CA SER A 361 -4.00 -7.03 11.84
C SER A 361 -3.11 -5.80 12.02
N GLU A 362 -1.89 -5.84 11.47
CA GLU A 362 -1.00 -4.68 11.47
C GLU A 362 -1.62 -3.47 10.73
N ILE A 363 -2.20 -3.69 9.55
CA ILE A 363 -2.86 -2.62 8.78
C ILE A 363 -4.04 -2.02 9.55
N LEU A 364 -4.89 -2.87 10.13
CA LEU A 364 -6.08 -2.44 10.86
C LEU A 364 -5.70 -1.60 12.09
N HIS A 365 -4.76 -2.09 12.90
CA HIS A 365 -4.35 -1.43 14.14
C HIS A 365 -3.53 -0.16 13.91
N LYS A 366 -2.58 -0.18 12.97
CA LYS A 366 -1.61 0.92 12.80
C LYS A 366 -1.99 1.93 11.72
N HIS A 367 -2.72 1.52 10.68
CA HIS A 367 -2.85 2.31 9.45
C HIS A 367 -4.29 2.73 9.09
N CYS A 368 -5.31 1.91 9.41
CA CYS A 368 -6.69 2.22 9.02
C CYS A 368 -7.23 3.54 9.62
N LYS A 369 -7.17 3.70 10.94
CA LYS A 369 -7.64 4.91 11.64
C LYS A 369 -6.91 6.19 11.20
N PRO A 370 -5.56 6.24 11.14
CA PRO A 370 -4.88 7.45 10.68
C PRO A 370 -5.14 7.72 9.19
N MET A 371 -5.23 6.69 8.33
CA MET A 371 -5.48 6.89 6.90
C MET A 371 -6.85 7.54 6.66
N LYS A 372 -7.91 7.03 7.30
CA LYS A 372 -9.25 7.65 7.26
C LYS A 372 -9.23 9.08 7.77
N LYS A 373 -8.55 9.34 8.90
CA LYS A 373 -8.45 10.69 9.47
C LYS A 373 -7.76 11.66 8.50
N PHE A 374 -6.64 11.29 7.90
CA PHE A 374 -5.92 12.17 6.98
C PHE A 374 -6.71 12.42 5.70
N LEU A 375 -7.37 11.41 5.15
CA LEU A 375 -8.27 11.58 4.00
C LEU A 375 -9.42 12.54 4.31
N HIS A 376 -10.09 12.37 5.45
CA HIS A 376 -11.16 13.26 5.89
C HIS A 376 -10.68 14.71 6.07
N VAL A 377 -9.52 14.90 6.71
CA VAL A 377 -8.93 16.24 6.88
C VAL A 377 -8.61 16.89 5.55
N VAL A 378 -8.03 16.14 4.60
CA VAL A 378 -7.72 16.67 3.26
C VAL A 378 -9.00 17.01 2.50
N TRP A 379 -9.99 16.12 2.52
CA TRP A 379 -11.29 16.36 1.89
C TRP A 379 -11.94 17.63 2.44
N ALA A 380 -12.10 17.73 3.77
CA ALA A 380 -12.73 18.86 4.42
C ALA A 380 -11.97 20.17 4.17
N ALA A 381 -10.63 20.15 4.25
CA ALA A 381 -9.80 21.31 3.98
C ALA A 381 -9.84 21.73 2.49
N MET A 382 -9.95 20.78 1.56
CA MET A 382 -10.11 21.08 0.13
C MET A 382 -11.47 21.69 -0.19
N VAL A 383 -12.55 21.20 0.43
CA VAL A 383 -13.88 21.82 0.32
C VAL A 383 -13.84 23.25 0.86
N LEU A 384 -13.30 23.42 2.07
CA LEU A 384 -13.17 24.72 2.71
C LEU A 384 -12.36 25.71 1.85
N LEU A 385 -11.20 25.27 1.35
CA LEU A 385 -10.35 26.08 0.46
C LEU A 385 -11.12 26.48 -0.81
N SER A 386 -11.84 25.55 -1.42
CA SER A 386 -12.62 25.82 -2.64
C SER A 386 -13.74 26.84 -2.40
N ILE A 387 -14.42 26.77 -1.25
CA ILE A 387 -15.44 27.75 -0.85
C ILE A 387 -14.83 29.12 -0.60
N ILE A 388 -13.73 29.19 0.16
CA ILE A 388 -12.96 30.43 0.40
C ILE A 388 -12.57 31.09 -0.92
N MET A 389 -12.07 30.30 -1.88
CA MET A 389 -11.66 30.79 -3.18
C MET A 389 -12.79 31.43 -3.96
N VAL A 390 -14.00 30.85 -3.94
CA VAL A 390 -15.16 31.45 -4.61
C VAL A 390 -15.48 32.82 -4.04
N PHE A 391 -15.55 32.96 -2.72
CA PHE A 391 -15.80 34.27 -2.09
C PHE A 391 -14.68 35.26 -2.38
N TYR A 392 -13.42 34.83 -2.25
CA TYR A 392 -12.23 35.63 -2.52
C TYR A 392 -12.22 36.20 -3.95
N ILE A 393 -12.50 35.36 -4.95
CA ILE A 393 -12.56 35.78 -6.35
C ILE A 393 -13.73 36.74 -6.59
N MET A 394 -14.89 36.52 -5.97
CA MET A 394 -16.05 37.41 -6.10
C MET A 394 -15.77 38.82 -5.53
N ILE A 395 -15.06 38.93 -4.41
CA ILE A 395 -14.67 40.24 -3.85
C ILE A 395 -13.79 41.02 -4.82
N TRP A 396 -12.76 40.37 -5.38
CA TRP A 396 -11.89 41.02 -6.35
C TRP A 396 -12.60 41.35 -7.66
N ALA A 397 -13.48 40.47 -8.15
CA ALA A 397 -14.26 40.70 -9.35
C ALA A 397 -15.19 41.92 -9.20
N THR A 398 -15.94 42.01 -8.10
CA THR A 398 -16.85 43.14 -7.84
C THR A 398 -16.10 44.46 -7.66
N HIS A 399 -14.99 44.45 -6.93
CA HIS A 399 -14.12 45.62 -6.77
C HIS A 399 -13.58 46.14 -8.11
N THR A 400 -13.22 45.24 -9.04
CA THR A 400 -12.73 45.65 -10.37
C THR A 400 -13.83 46.18 -11.27
N HIS A 401 -15.03 45.60 -11.21
CA HIS A 401 -16.18 46.07 -11.97
C HIS A 401 -16.58 47.49 -11.55
N HIS A 402 -16.66 47.74 -10.24
CA HIS A 402 -17.02 49.06 -9.71
C HIS A 402 -16.02 50.15 -10.11
N LYS A 403 -14.71 49.83 -10.10
CA LYS A 403 -13.67 50.76 -10.56
C LYS A 403 -13.71 51.02 -12.06
N GLN A 404 -14.07 50.03 -12.86
CA GLN A 404 -14.19 50.18 -14.32
C GLN A 404 -15.39 51.08 -14.71
N GLU A 405 -16.50 50.99 -13.98
CA GLU A 405 -17.65 51.90 -14.17
C GLU A 405 -17.34 53.35 -13.78
N LEU A 406 -16.60 53.57 -12.68
CA LEU A 406 -16.16 54.92 -12.29
C LEU A 406 -15.28 55.58 -13.36
N HIS A 407 -14.26 54.87 -13.86
CA HIS A 407 -13.38 55.40 -14.91
C HIS A 407 -14.11 55.66 -16.24
N SER A 408 -15.14 54.87 -16.58
CA SER A 408 -15.96 55.12 -17.76
C SER A 408 -16.89 56.34 -17.61
N SER A 409 -17.28 56.68 -16.37
CA SER A 409 -18.16 57.83 -16.10
C SER A 409 -17.42 59.17 -16.09
N ASP A 410 -16.14 59.21 -15.68
CA ASP A 410 -15.31 60.43 -15.71
C ASP A 410 -14.83 60.81 -17.13
N GLY A 411 -14.84 59.86 -18.07
CA GLY A 411 -14.46 60.10 -19.47
C GLY A 411 -15.57 60.75 -20.33
N SER A 412 -16.79 60.89 -19.81
CA SER A 412 -17.92 61.50 -20.53
C SER A 412 -18.15 62.95 -20.09
N VAL A 413 -17.22 63.85 -20.44
CA VAL A 413 -17.43 65.30 -20.36
C VAL A 413 -17.78 65.81 -21.75
N ASN A 414 -19.05 66.20 -21.93
CA ASN A 414 -19.60 66.74 -23.17
C ASN A 414 -19.04 68.16 -23.43
N PRO A 415 -18.40 68.47 -24.57
CA PRO A 415 -17.93 69.82 -24.86
C PRO A 415 -19.12 70.71 -25.24
N GLN A 416 -19.44 71.70 -24.41
CA GLN A 416 -20.30 72.82 -24.81
C GLN A 416 -19.55 73.67 -25.84
N SER A 417 -20.02 73.64 -27.09
CA SER A 417 -19.54 74.53 -28.16
C SER A 417 -20.06 75.96 -27.93
N ALA A 418 -19.15 76.90 -27.66
CA ALA A 418 -19.44 78.32 -27.73
C ALA A 418 -19.43 78.76 -29.20
N THR A 419 -20.59 79.14 -29.73
CA THR A 419 -20.76 79.76 -31.05
C THR A 419 -20.40 81.24 -30.96
N ALA A 420 -19.25 81.63 -31.50
CA ALA A 420 -18.96 83.03 -31.81
C ALA A 420 -19.39 83.31 -33.26
N ASN A 421 -20.48 84.07 -33.41
CA ASN A 421 -20.90 84.64 -34.69
C ASN A 421 -20.07 85.89 -35.00
N SER A 422 -19.43 85.94 -36.17
CA SER A 422 -19.18 87.20 -36.89
C SER A 422 -18.89 86.91 -38.36
N ASN A 423 -19.81 87.30 -39.24
CA ASN A 423 -19.59 87.50 -40.68
C ASN A 423 -20.24 88.82 -41.13
N SER A 424 -19.51 89.51 -42.01
CA SER A 424 -19.83 90.73 -42.81
C SER A 424 -19.96 92.05 -42.03
N VAL A 425 -19.27 93.15 -42.37
CA VAL A 425 -18.85 93.71 -43.68
C VAL A 425 -17.41 94.21 -43.64
#